data_AF-A0A850LT81-F1
#
_entry.id   AF-A0A850LT81-F1
#
_cell.length_a   1.000
_cell.length_b   1.000
_cell.length_c   1.000
_cell.angle_alpha   90.00
_cell.angle_beta   90.00
_cell.angle_gamma   90.00
#
_symmetry.space_group_name_H-M   'P 1'
#
loop_
_entity.id
_entity.type
_entity.pdbx_description
1 polymer ?
#
loop_
_entity_poly.entity_id
_entity_poly.type
_entity_poly.pdbx_seq_one_letter_code
_entity_poly.pdbx_strand_id
1 'polypeptide(L)'
;MKFNNKTNEGLLNYFQKLAKSKDGKLLSTKFLGMTKPHHWYCNKHDYDWWAKPTNLIDYPSKKGNWCPKCGHQKMRNKLMRYTIKDMQELAASKPGGGWFLSNKYEGVNRYHIWKCGACGHEWQAKPNYIIGKPSRPNGSWCPECANGKAERICRAFFEEIFRKKFHKEKNLDWLKEKRLHLDGYNEILKIAFETQGVQHFKFHSFFHNSDKEEFEKQIENDKYKKQLCEKNGIILIEVDYQVEFAKMEEYIRRKCLERGINLPKQSKKIDWREFNIKIPQKIKELQDLAKKREGKLLSIRFFGELVPLLWHCNKHDYNWWATPSEIRGKPSRPNGTWCPKCGKERFNNFLDKRRNKYLENTKQIVEKYSITIISRDYKNKMTPLKLKCNSCGNEWIDFRANILEKVKRDTFRCLNCNPEKIVENGG
;
A
#
# COMPACT_ATOMS: atom_id res chain seq x y z
N MET A 1 8.80 45.85 19.97
CA MET A 1 8.21 47.21 19.92
C MET A 1 8.15 47.76 21.33
N LYS A 2 8.84 48.87 21.63
CA LYS A 2 8.76 49.53 22.93
C LYS A 2 7.59 50.54 22.87
N PHE A 3 6.55 50.30 23.67
CA PHE A 3 5.35 51.16 23.75
C PHE A 3 5.51 52.30 24.79
N ASN A 4 6.74 52.55 25.27
CA ASN A 4 6.99 53.20 26.55
C ASN A 4 6.62 54.70 26.65
N ASN A 5 6.21 55.37 25.57
CA ASN A 5 5.89 56.81 25.58
C ASN A 5 4.54 57.17 24.89
N LYS A 6 3.58 56.25 24.79
CA LYS A 6 2.29 56.52 24.11
C LYS A 6 1.18 56.79 25.12
N THR A 7 0.38 57.84 24.87
CA THR A 7 -0.85 58.12 25.62
C THR A 7 -1.85 56.97 25.48
N ASN A 8 -2.76 56.81 26.44
CA ASN A 8 -3.82 55.78 26.39
C ASN A 8 -4.67 55.89 25.13
N GLU A 9 -4.93 57.12 24.66
CA GLU A 9 -5.65 57.39 23.41
C GLU A 9 -4.84 56.97 22.16
N GLY A 10 -3.53 57.26 22.13
CA GLY A 10 -2.65 56.81 21.06
C GLY A 10 -2.54 55.28 20.98
N LEU A 11 -2.56 54.59 22.12
CA LEU A 11 -2.59 53.12 22.18
C LEU A 11 -3.93 52.56 21.76
N LEU A 12 -5.05 53.18 22.15
CA LEU A 12 -6.38 52.80 21.71
C LEU A 12 -6.49 52.85 20.18
N ASN A 13 -6.08 53.97 19.58
CA ASN A 13 -6.06 54.16 18.11
C ASN A 13 -5.16 53.12 17.41
N TYR A 14 -4.00 52.80 17.99
CA TYR A 14 -3.13 51.74 17.47
C TYR A 14 -3.84 50.38 17.44
N PHE A 15 -4.50 49.99 18.54
CA PHE A 15 -5.18 48.71 18.64
C PHE A 15 -6.45 48.62 17.78
N GLN A 16 -7.16 49.73 17.58
CA GLN A 16 -8.25 49.81 16.60
C GLN A 16 -7.75 49.58 15.17
N LYS A 17 -6.62 50.21 14.79
CA LYS A 17 -5.97 49.96 13.48
C LYS A 17 -5.49 48.51 13.35
N LEU A 18 -4.91 47.93 14.40
CA LEU A 18 -4.52 46.52 14.43
C LEU A 18 -5.73 45.61 14.19
N ALA A 19 -6.82 45.82 14.91
CA ALA A 19 -8.05 45.06 14.74
C ALA A 19 -8.58 45.14 13.30
N LYS A 20 -8.63 46.35 12.74
CA LYS A 20 -9.05 46.57 11.35
C LYS A 20 -8.17 45.83 10.34
N SER A 21 -6.84 45.84 10.51
CA SER A 21 -5.90 45.11 9.66
C SER A 21 -6.02 43.58 9.74
N LYS A 22 -6.70 43.06 10.78
CA LYS A 22 -7.01 41.63 10.96
C LYS A 22 -8.46 41.29 10.60
N ASP A 23 -9.13 42.18 9.88
CA ASP A 23 -10.55 42.06 9.53
C ASP A 23 -11.43 41.88 10.77
N GLY A 24 -11.29 42.81 11.71
CA GLY A 24 -12.04 42.85 12.95
C GLY A 24 -12.11 44.24 13.56
N LYS A 25 -12.62 44.31 14.80
CA LYS A 25 -12.89 45.55 15.53
C LYS A 25 -12.42 45.42 16.98
N LEU A 26 -12.02 46.54 17.58
CA LEU A 26 -11.88 46.66 19.03
C LEU A 26 -13.16 47.31 19.55
N LEU A 27 -13.91 46.60 20.40
CA LEU A 27 -15.19 47.05 20.95
C LEU A 27 -15.03 47.88 22.23
N SER A 28 -13.95 47.67 22.98
CA SER A 28 -13.65 48.50 24.15
C SER A 28 -13.40 49.96 23.74
N THR A 29 -14.10 50.88 24.38
CA THR A 29 -14.01 52.34 24.13
C THR A 29 -12.89 53.02 24.92
N LYS A 30 -12.31 52.36 25.92
CA LYS A 30 -11.22 52.87 26.75
C LYS A 30 -10.06 51.88 26.79
N PHE A 31 -8.83 52.40 26.82
CA PHE A 31 -7.63 51.58 26.96
C PHE A 31 -7.22 51.44 28.43
N LEU A 32 -7.39 50.23 28.99
CA LEU A 32 -7.12 49.92 30.40
C LEU A 32 -5.69 49.40 30.68
N GLY A 33 -4.78 49.44 29.70
CA GLY A 33 -3.40 48.97 29.84
C GLY A 33 -3.12 47.59 29.21
N MET A 34 -1.86 47.32 28.87
CA MET A 34 -1.43 46.17 28.08
C MET A 34 -1.73 44.79 28.70
N THR A 35 -1.85 44.71 30.02
CA THR A 35 -2.08 43.46 30.77
C THR A 35 -3.53 43.24 31.15
N LYS A 36 -4.42 44.21 30.88
CA LYS A 36 -5.85 44.10 31.13
C LYS A 36 -6.57 43.58 29.88
N PRO A 37 -7.64 42.77 30.01
CA PRO A 37 -8.43 42.32 28.87
C PRO A 37 -9.19 43.48 28.23
N HIS A 38 -9.26 43.47 26.90
CA HIS A 38 -10.15 44.31 26.11
C HIS A 38 -11.06 43.42 25.27
N HIS A 39 -12.18 43.99 24.83
CA HIS A 39 -13.22 43.31 24.07
C HIS A 39 -12.96 43.50 22.58
N TRP A 40 -12.76 42.41 21.85
CA TRP A 40 -12.40 42.37 20.44
C TRP A 40 -13.46 41.63 19.65
N TYR A 41 -13.55 41.90 18.35
CA TYR A 41 -14.49 41.26 17.43
C TYR A 41 -13.80 40.89 16.12
N CYS A 42 -14.15 39.74 15.55
CA CYS A 42 -13.62 39.24 14.29
C CYS A 42 -14.75 39.09 13.28
N ASN A 43 -14.68 39.83 12.17
CA ASN A 43 -15.73 39.83 11.14
C ASN A 43 -15.85 38.43 10.51
N LYS A 44 -14.72 37.78 10.20
CA LYS A 44 -14.68 36.44 9.57
C LYS A 44 -15.49 35.36 10.30
N HIS A 45 -15.60 35.44 11.63
CA HIS A 45 -16.28 34.41 12.43
C HIS A 45 -17.53 34.92 13.14
N ASP A 46 -17.90 36.18 12.90
CA ASP A 46 -18.96 36.89 13.62
C ASP A 46 -18.93 36.60 15.13
N TYR A 47 -17.79 36.92 15.74
CA TYR A 47 -17.47 36.47 17.09
C TYR A 47 -16.62 37.50 17.82
N ASP A 48 -17.06 37.86 19.03
CA ASP A 48 -16.31 38.67 19.98
C ASP A 48 -15.66 37.83 21.10
N TRP A 49 -14.57 38.35 21.65
CA TRP A 49 -13.87 37.74 22.78
C TRP A 49 -13.11 38.78 23.59
N TRP A 50 -12.79 38.43 24.84
CA TRP A 50 -11.94 39.23 25.71
C TRP A 50 -10.50 38.72 25.70
N ALA A 51 -9.54 39.59 25.45
CA ALA A 51 -8.11 39.25 25.47
C ALA A 51 -7.22 40.45 25.78
N LYS A 52 -6.07 40.18 26.39
CA LYS A 52 -5.04 41.18 26.67
C LYS A 52 -4.34 41.61 25.37
N PRO A 53 -4.11 42.91 25.13
CA PRO A 53 -3.40 43.38 23.93
C PRO A 53 -2.03 42.71 23.71
N THR A 54 -1.33 42.35 24.79
CA THR A 54 -0.07 41.59 24.73
C THR A 54 -0.18 40.23 24.05
N ASN A 55 -1.37 39.61 24.02
CA ASN A 55 -1.57 38.32 23.36
C ASN A 55 -1.76 38.47 21.85
N LEU A 56 -2.13 39.65 21.34
CA LEU A 56 -2.54 39.86 19.95
C LEU A 56 -1.41 40.39 19.06
N ILE A 57 -0.37 40.98 19.65
CA ILE A 57 0.74 41.58 18.92
C ILE A 57 1.93 40.65 18.78
N ASP A 58 2.69 40.86 17.71
CA ASP A 58 3.94 40.15 17.46
C ASP A 58 5.09 40.80 18.26
N TYR A 59 5.83 39.96 18.98
CA TYR A 59 7.12 40.26 19.56
C TYR A 59 8.23 39.50 18.83
N PRO A 60 9.50 39.95 18.90
CA PRO A 60 10.63 39.21 18.33
C PRO A 60 10.71 37.76 18.83
N SER A 61 10.35 37.52 20.09
CA SER A 61 10.37 36.20 20.74
C SER A 61 9.09 35.37 20.55
N LYS A 62 7.96 36.00 20.18
CA LYS A 62 6.66 35.32 20.13
C LYS A 62 5.69 36.01 19.19
N LYS A 63 5.04 35.24 18.32
CA LYS A 63 3.93 35.72 17.47
C LYS A 63 2.63 35.85 18.25
N GLY A 64 1.87 36.90 17.95
CA GLY A 64 0.57 37.17 18.55
C GLY A 64 -0.53 36.27 17.97
N ASN A 65 -1.52 35.97 18.81
CA ASN A 65 -2.73 35.24 18.45
C ASN A 65 -3.89 36.23 18.43
N TRP A 66 -4.43 36.50 17.23
CA TRP A 66 -5.57 37.39 17.01
C TRP A 66 -6.88 36.79 17.56
N CYS A 67 -7.62 36.09 16.72
CA CYS A 67 -8.92 35.51 17.05
C CYS A 67 -8.75 34.02 17.42
N PRO A 68 -9.34 33.54 18.54
CA PRO A 68 -9.30 32.14 18.93
C PRO A 68 -9.83 31.19 17.84
N LYS A 69 -10.97 31.53 17.22
CA LYS A 69 -11.56 30.74 16.12
C LYS A 69 -10.65 30.71 14.88
N CYS A 70 -10.08 31.85 14.48
CA CYS A 70 -9.05 31.90 13.43
C CYS A 70 -7.85 31.01 13.76
N GLY A 71 -7.37 31.05 15.00
CA GLY A 71 -6.25 30.23 15.47
C GLY A 71 -6.55 28.75 15.40
N HIS A 72 -7.73 28.33 15.89
CA HIS A 72 -8.20 26.95 15.79
C HIS A 72 -8.31 26.47 14.34
N GLN A 73 -8.84 27.30 13.44
CA GLN A 73 -8.93 26.94 12.02
C GLN A 73 -7.54 26.75 11.39
N LYS A 74 -6.59 27.65 11.67
CA LYS A 74 -5.19 27.51 11.19
C LYS A 74 -4.54 26.23 11.70
N MET A 75 -4.72 25.93 12.99
CA MET A 75 -4.17 24.71 13.60
C MET A 75 -4.82 23.45 13.01
N ARG A 76 -6.14 23.45 12.82
CA ARG A 76 -6.86 22.36 12.17
C ARG A 76 -6.36 22.14 10.75
N ASN A 77 -6.20 23.19 9.96
CA ASN A 77 -5.67 23.09 8.59
C ASN A 77 -4.25 22.53 8.57
N LYS A 78 -3.39 22.91 9.54
CA LYS A 78 -2.04 22.36 9.67
C LYS A 78 -2.03 20.87 10.02
N LEU A 79 -2.92 20.44 10.92
CA LEU A 79 -3.06 19.02 11.29
C LEU A 79 -3.67 18.20 10.15
N MET A 80 -4.63 18.78 9.42
CA MET A 80 -5.38 18.19 8.32
C MET A 80 -4.81 18.53 6.94
N ARG A 81 -3.52 18.87 6.87
CA ARG A 81 -2.88 19.31 5.62
C ARG A 81 -2.78 18.24 4.53
N TYR A 82 -3.09 17.00 4.86
CA TYR A 82 -3.06 15.86 3.95
C TYR A 82 -4.43 15.19 3.88
N THR A 83 -4.61 14.44 2.82
CA THR A 83 -5.78 13.63 2.54
C THR A 83 -5.48 12.13 2.76
N ILE A 84 -6.52 11.29 2.76
CA ILE A 84 -6.35 9.84 2.75
C ILE A 84 -5.56 9.39 1.52
N LYS A 85 -5.79 10.02 0.36
CA LYS A 85 -5.07 9.71 -0.89
C LYS A 85 -3.57 9.96 -0.73
N ASP A 86 -3.17 11.08 -0.13
CA ASP A 86 -1.77 11.38 0.14
C ASP A 86 -1.13 10.34 1.06
N MET A 87 -1.87 9.84 2.06
CA MET A 87 -1.37 8.79 2.96
C MET A 87 -1.22 7.44 2.25
N GLN A 88 -2.12 7.12 1.31
CA GLN A 88 -2.04 5.93 0.48
C GLN A 88 -0.84 5.99 -0.48
N GLU A 89 -0.62 7.13 -1.16
CA GLU A 89 0.54 7.36 -2.01
C GLU A 89 1.85 7.33 -1.21
N LEU A 90 1.85 7.92 -0.01
CA LEU A 90 2.99 7.84 0.92
C LEU A 90 3.28 6.39 1.31
N ALA A 91 2.27 5.58 1.65
CA ALA A 91 2.47 4.18 2.00
C ALA A 91 3.01 3.36 0.82
N ALA A 92 2.50 3.61 -0.39
CA ALA A 92 2.95 2.95 -1.62
C ALA A 92 4.40 3.30 -2.00
N SER A 93 4.85 4.53 -1.71
CA SER A 93 6.22 4.98 -2.03
C SER A 93 7.29 4.48 -1.05
N LYS A 94 6.92 3.83 0.05
CA LYS A 94 7.88 3.30 1.02
C LYS A 94 8.61 2.04 0.52
N PRO A 95 9.78 1.69 1.08
CA PRO A 95 10.52 0.51 0.68
C PRO A 95 9.68 -0.78 0.74
N GLY A 96 9.55 -1.46 -0.41
CA GLY A 96 8.69 -2.63 -0.59
C GLY A 96 7.19 -2.34 -0.55
N GLY A 97 6.79 -1.06 -0.66
CA GLY A 97 5.41 -0.58 -0.67
C GLY A 97 4.69 -0.69 0.66
N GLY A 98 3.38 -0.46 0.62
CA GLY A 98 2.47 -0.65 1.74
C GLY A 98 1.14 0.07 1.58
N TRP A 99 0.33 0.02 2.64
CA TRP A 99 -1.02 0.56 2.65
C TRP A 99 -1.29 1.38 3.90
N PHE A 100 -2.10 2.41 3.73
CA PHE A 100 -2.76 3.10 4.81
C PHE A 100 -4.14 2.46 5.02
N LEU A 101 -4.37 1.86 6.18
CA LEU A 101 -5.56 1.05 6.46
C LEU A 101 -6.66 1.81 7.22
N SER A 102 -6.35 2.98 7.81
CA SER A 102 -7.37 3.78 8.50
C SER A 102 -8.42 4.28 7.52
N ASN A 103 -9.70 4.09 7.86
CA ASN A 103 -10.85 4.52 7.06
C ASN A 103 -11.07 6.04 7.05
N LYS A 104 -10.52 6.74 8.04
CA LYS A 104 -10.50 8.19 8.14
C LYS A 104 -9.09 8.69 8.43
N TYR A 105 -8.82 9.90 7.98
CA TYR A 105 -7.61 10.64 8.35
C TYR A 105 -7.98 11.67 9.42
N GLU A 106 -7.41 11.55 10.62
CA GLU A 106 -7.65 12.44 11.77
C GLU A 106 -6.54 13.48 11.97
N GLY A 107 -5.58 13.52 11.05
CA GLY A 107 -4.50 14.50 11.05
C GLY A 107 -3.11 13.92 11.36
N VAL A 108 -2.07 14.70 11.06
CA VAL A 108 -0.69 14.23 10.95
C VAL A 108 -0.08 13.73 12.26
N ASN A 109 -0.67 14.12 13.40
CA ASN A 109 -0.21 13.78 14.75
C ASN A 109 -1.07 12.72 15.46
N ARG A 110 -2.09 12.18 14.79
CA ARG A 110 -2.95 11.10 15.32
C ARG A 110 -2.45 9.74 14.84
N TYR A 111 -2.68 8.70 15.63
CA TYR A 111 -2.30 7.34 15.24
C TYR A 111 -3.21 6.85 14.12
N HIS A 112 -2.60 6.24 13.11
CA HIS A 112 -3.27 5.58 12.02
C HIS A 112 -2.67 4.19 11.83
N ILE A 113 -3.43 3.31 11.21
CA ILE A 113 -3.01 1.92 10.95
C ILE A 113 -2.35 1.87 9.58
N TRP A 114 -1.14 1.31 9.55
CA TRP A 114 -0.32 1.14 8.36
C TRP A 114 -0.04 -0.34 8.16
N LYS A 115 0.16 -0.75 6.91
CA LYS A 115 0.55 -2.12 6.55
C LYS A 115 1.76 -2.11 5.64
N CYS A 116 2.75 -2.92 5.98
CA CYS A 116 3.99 -2.99 5.21
C CYS A 116 3.79 -3.89 3.98
N GLY A 117 4.13 -3.40 2.79
CA GLY A 117 4.11 -4.20 1.57
C GLY A 117 5.15 -5.33 1.59
N ALA A 118 6.28 -5.13 2.28
CA ALA A 118 7.39 -6.07 2.30
C ALA A 118 7.25 -7.24 3.30
N CYS A 119 6.43 -7.14 4.34
CA CYS A 119 6.20 -8.26 5.30
C CYS A 119 4.74 -8.45 5.69
N GLY A 120 3.83 -7.57 5.30
CA GLY A 120 2.44 -7.61 5.75
C GLY A 120 2.20 -7.18 7.19
N HIS A 121 3.23 -6.79 7.96
CA HIS A 121 3.06 -6.29 9.33
C HIS A 121 2.15 -5.06 9.35
N GLU A 122 1.17 -5.08 10.25
CA GLU A 122 0.23 -4.00 10.50
C GLU A 122 0.59 -3.31 11.82
N TRP A 123 0.77 -1.99 11.81
CA TRP A 123 1.13 -1.25 13.02
C TRP A 123 0.48 0.12 13.08
N GLN A 124 0.43 0.67 14.28
CA GLN A 124 -0.04 2.03 14.52
C GLN A 124 1.13 3.02 14.53
N ALA A 125 1.03 4.07 13.72
CA ALA A 125 2.00 5.16 13.72
C ALA A 125 1.35 6.50 13.34
N LYS A 126 1.96 7.59 13.79
CA LYS A 126 1.57 8.95 13.39
C LYS A 126 2.15 9.26 12.01
N PRO A 127 1.37 9.84 11.08
CA PRO A 127 1.86 10.24 9.76
C PRO A 127 3.12 11.11 9.80
N ASN A 128 3.27 11.98 10.80
CA ASN A 128 4.46 12.83 10.94
C ASN A 128 5.78 12.02 11.07
N TYR A 129 5.73 10.83 11.68
CA TYR A 129 6.88 9.94 11.80
C TYR A 129 7.15 9.21 10.49
N ILE A 130 6.10 8.89 9.73
CA ILE A 130 6.20 8.24 8.42
C ILE A 130 6.76 9.20 7.37
N ILE A 131 6.30 10.45 7.35
CA ILE A 131 6.73 11.48 6.41
C ILE A 131 8.17 11.90 6.68
N GLY A 132 8.52 12.07 7.96
CA GLY A 132 9.82 12.58 8.36
C GLY A 132 9.78 14.04 8.83
N LYS A 133 10.94 14.49 9.32
CA LYS A 133 11.19 15.84 9.83
C LYS A 133 12.59 16.28 9.38
N PRO A 134 13.00 17.55 9.51
CA PRO A 134 14.32 18.00 9.07
C PRO A 134 15.49 17.14 9.59
N SER A 135 15.40 16.63 10.83
CA SER A 135 16.40 15.73 11.41
C SER A 135 16.28 14.26 11.02
N ARG A 136 15.21 13.85 10.33
CA ARG A 136 15.00 12.50 9.79
C ARG A 136 14.14 12.61 8.52
N PRO A 137 14.73 13.02 7.37
CA PRO A 137 13.96 13.40 6.18
C PRO A 137 13.20 12.23 5.55
N ASN A 138 13.65 10.98 5.75
CA ASN A 138 13.01 9.79 5.19
C ASN A 138 11.92 9.17 6.10
N GLY A 139 11.73 9.73 7.30
CA GLY A 139 10.84 9.19 8.32
C GLY A 139 11.23 7.80 8.82
N SER A 140 10.30 7.15 9.52
CA SER A 140 10.37 5.74 9.95
C SER A 140 9.29 4.92 9.24
N TRP A 141 9.54 3.64 9.01
CA TRP A 141 8.57 2.75 8.37
C TRP A 141 8.20 1.55 9.27
N CYS A 142 8.28 0.34 8.73
CA CYS A 142 7.86 -0.87 9.43
C CYS A 142 8.89 -1.30 10.49
N PRO A 143 8.52 -1.37 11.79
CA PRO A 143 9.45 -1.74 12.86
C PRO A 143 9.92 -3.18 12.75
N GLU A 144 9.08 -4.11 12.28
CA GLU A 144 9.45 -5.51 11.99
C GLU A 144 10.42 -5.65 10.81
N CYS A 145 10.43 -4.68 9.88
CA CYS A 145 11.44 -4.67 8.83
C CYS A 145 12.76 -4.12 9.35
N ALA A 146 12.69 -3.16 10.28
CA ALA A 146 13.85 -2.59 10.94
C ALA A 146 14.51 -3.60 11.91
N ASN A 147 13.71 -4.44 12.57
CA ASN A 147 14.18 -5.49 13.48
C ASN A 147 14.19 -6.88 12.80
N GLY A 148 15.38 -7.34 12.37
CA GLY A 148 15.63 -8.76 12.07
C GLY A 148 15.37 -9.24 10.63
N LYS A 149 15.03 -8.37 9.66
CA LYS A 149 15.04 -8.76 8.23
C LYS A 149 16.44 -8.78 7.63
N ALA A 150 17.29 -7.82 8.00
CA ALA A 150 18.68 -7.80 7.56
C ALA A 150 19.39 -9.09 8.00
N GLU A 151 19.24 -9.49 9.27
CA GLU A 151 19.78 -10.76 9.80
C GLU A 151 19.30 -11.98 9.00
N ARG A 152 17.98 -12.09 8.75
CA ARG A 152 17.39 -13.23 8.02
C ARG A 152 17.78 -13.28 6.54
N ILE A 153 17.83 -12.13 5.87
CA ILE A 153 18.23 -12.03 4.45
C ILE A 153 19.73 -12.27 4.31
N CYS A 154 20.53 -11.69 5.20
CA CYS A 154 21.97 -11.95 5.29
C CYS A 154 22.23 -13.44 5.50
N ARG A 155 21.55 -14.07 6.46
CA ARG A 155 21.61 -15.52 6.68
C ARG A 155 21.28 -16.29 5.40
N ALA A 156 20.23 -15.92 4.67
CA ALA A 156 19.86 -16.58 3.42
C ALA A 156 20.94 -16.44 2.33
N PHE A 157 21.60 -15.27 2.22
CA PHE A 157 22.77 -15.12 1.34
C PHE A 157 23.91 -16.05 1.74
N PHE A 158 24.27 -16.10 3.02
CA PHE A 158 25.31 -17.02 3.50
C PHE A 158 24.94 -18.48 3.21
N GLU A 159 23.71 -18.90 3.51
CA GLU A 159 23.28 -20.28 3.23
C GLU A 159 23.31 -20.62 1.74
N GLU A 160 22.99 -19.67 0.87
CA GLU A 160 22.99 -19.87 -0.59
C GLU A 160 24.40 -19.83 -1.20
N ILE A 161 25.27 -18.93 -0.74
CA ILE A 161 26.66 -18.81 -1.18
C ILE A 161 27.46 -20.06 -0.77
N PHE A 162 27.30 -20.50 0.47
CA PHE A 162 28.08 -21.61 1.03
C PHE A 162 27.41 -22.98 0.87
N ARG A 163 26.13 -23.03 0.50
CA ARG A 163 25.33 -24.26 0.44
C ARG A 163 25.33 -25.04 1.76
N LYS A 164 25.41 -24.32 2.88
CA LYS A 164 25.47 -24.84 4.26
C LYS A 164 24.55 -24.03 5.16
N LYS A 165 24.10 -24.61 6.28
CA LYS A 165 23.21 -23.92 7.24
C LYS A 165 23.99 -23.01 8.17
N PHE A 166 23.43 -21.85 8.48
CA PHE A 166 23.99 -20.92 9.47
C PHE A 166 22.94 -20.71 10.56
N HIS A 167 23.20 -21.18 11.78
CA HIS A 167 22.28 -21.00 12.90
C HIS A 167 22.73 -19.83 13.78
N LYS A 168 21.76 -19.21 14.46
CA LYS A 168 22.07 -18.20 15.47
C LYS A 168 22.76 -18.89 16.65
N GLU A 169 23.94 -18.43 17.03
CA GLU A 169 24.78 -19.09 18.05
C GLU A 169 24.88 -18.23 19.31
N LYS A 170 24.60 -18.84 20.46
CA LYS A 170 24.62 -18.19 21.79
C LYS A 170 25.05 -19.14 22.92
N ASN A 171 25.33 -20.40 22.58
CA ASN A 171 25.54 -21.49 23.52
C ASN A 171 27.01 -21.90 23.63
N LEU A 172 27.92 -21.28 22.88
CA LEU A 172 29.36 -21.49 23.06
C LEU A 172 29.79 -20.92 24.42
N ASP A 173 30.59 -21.67 25.18
CA ASP A 173 30.88 -21.33 26.58
C ASP A 173 31.58 -19.97 26.72
N TRP A 174 32.45 -19.63 25.77
CA TRP A 174 33.13 -18.33 25.70
C TRP A 174 32.23 -17.16 25.27
N LEU A 175 31.01 -17.41 24.75
CA LEU A 175 29.99 -16.38 24.49
C LEU A 175 29.09 -16.15 25.71
N LYS A 176 28.85 -17.19 26.53
CA LYS A 176 27.91 -17.13 27.67
C LYS A 176 28.37 -16.18 28.77
N GLU A 177 29.67 -16.09 29.02
CA GLU A 177 30.27 -15.28 30.09
C GLU A 177 29.81 -13.81 30.06
N LYS A 178 29.66 -13.23 28.86
CA LYS A 178 29.15 -11.87 28.65
C LYS A 178 27.78 -11.80 27.96
N ARG A 179 27.04 -12.91 27.92
CA ARG A 179 25.71 -13.03 27.26
C ARG A 179 25.73 -12.58 25.78
N LEU A 180 26.82 -12.88 25.07
CA LEU A 180 27.00 -12.56 23.66
C LEU A 180 26.37 -13.62 22.76
N HIS A 181 26.13 -13.27 21.49
CA HIS A 181 25.67 -14.19 20.46
C HIS A 181 26.28 -13.82 19.10
N LEU A 182 26.16 -14.71 18.12
CA LEU A 182 26.46 -14.50 16.71
C LEU A 182 25.17 -14.62 15.89
N ASP A 183 24.90 -13.65 15.01
CA ASP A 183 23.72 -13.66 14.13
C ASP A 183 23.65 -14.87 13.19
N GLY A 184 24.80 -15.44 12.80
CA GLY A 184 24.84 -16.74 12.16
C GLY A 184 26.22 -17.39 12.22
N TYR A 185 26.27 -18.69 12.49
CA TYR A 185 27.48 -19.48 12.63
C TYR A 185 27.34 -20.82 11.92
N ASN A 186 28.42 -21.26 11.28
CA ASN A 186 28.57 -22.60 10.77
C ASN A 186 29.83 -23.25 11.37
N GLU A 187 29.63 -24.32 12.14
CA GLU A 187 30.70 -25.00 12.87
C GLU A 187 31.72 -25.68 11.96
N ILE A 188 31.25 -26.30 10.87
CA ILE A 188 32.11 -27.06 9.94
C ILE A 188 33.04 -26.11 9.18
N LEU A 189 32.51 -24.98 8.71
CA LEU A 189 33.28 -23.99 7.98
C LEU A 189 34.12 -23.10 8.90
N LYS A 190 33.83 -23.09 10.22
CA LYS A 190 34.36 -22.13 11.18
C LYS A 190 34.17 -20.67 10.73
N ILE A 191 33.01 -20.38 10.12
CA ILE A 191 32.63 -19.04 9.66
C ILE A 191 31.43 -18.55 10.48
N ALA A 192 31.50 -17.30 10.91
CA ALA A 192 30.38 -16.58 11.53
C ALA A 192 30.11 -15.26 10.79
N PHE A 193 28.89 -14.73 10.90
CA PHE A 193 28.57 -13.39 10.46
C PHE A 193 27.79 -12.60 11.52
N GLU A 194 27.92 -11.27 11.46
CA GLU A 194 27.16 -10.32 12.27
C GLU A 194 26.58 -9.21 11.39
N THR A 195 25.31 -8.87 11.62
CA THR A 195 24.67 -7.73 10.93
C THR A 195 24.83 -6.46 11.76
N GLN A 196 25.78 -5.61 11.36
CA GLN A 196 26.09 -4.38 12.05
C GLN A 196 25.01 -3.33 11.73
N GLY A 197 24.15 -3.02 12.70
CA GLY A 197 23.14 -1.94 12.60
C GLY A 197 23.67 -0.52 12.85
N VAL A 198 22.83 0.50 12.66
CA VAL A 198 23.15 1.93 12.90
C VAL A 198 23.79 2.15 14.28
N GLN A 199 23.31 1.39 15.27
CA GLN A 199 23.72 1.48 16.68
C GLN A 199 25.20 1.17 16.92
N HIS A 200 25.90 0.50 16.00
CA HIS A 200 27.34 0.20 16.11
C HIS A 200 28.24 1.35 15.63
N PHE A 201 27.67 2.31 14.89
CA PHE A 201 28.43 3.38 14.23
C PHE A 201 28.09 4.78 14.76
N LYS A 202 26.90 4.97 15.34
CA LYS A 202 26.44 6.27 15.85
C LYS A 202 25.64 6.13 17.14
N PHE A 203 26.00 6.95 18.13
CA PHE A 203 25.21 7.12 19.34
C PHE A 203 23.78 7.55 19.01
N HIS A 204 22.81 6.81 19.55
CA HIS A 204 21.39 7.10 19.40
C HIS A 204 20.70 6.91 20.75
N SER A 205 20.09 7.96 21.29
CA SER A 205 19.52 8.01 22.64
C SER A 205 18.49 6.92 22.93
N PHE A 206 17.76 6.45 21.91
CA PHE A 206 16.78 5.36 22.06
C PHE A 206 17.40 3.97 22.22
N PHE A 207 18.61 3.72 21.69
CA PHE A 207 19.25 2.40 21.72
C PHE A 207 20.31 2.27 22.83
N HIS A 208 20.75 3.39 23.39
CA HIS A 208 21.77 3.46 24.44
C HIS A 208 21.22 4.15 25.70
N ASN A 209 19.91 4.12 25.91
CA ASN A 209 19.22 4.74 27.05
C ASN A 209 19.62 6.20 27.37
N SER A 210 20.05 6.96 26.37
CA SER A 210 20.63 8.31 26.51
C SER A 210 21.95 8.37 27.29
N ASP A 211 22.58 7.22 27.53
CA ASP A 211 23.86 7.03 28.20
C ASP A 211 24.98 6.72 27.19
N LYS A 212 25.99 7.57 27.18
CA LYS A 212 27.15 7.44 26.29
C LYS A 212 28.03 6.24 26.69
N GLU A 213 28.03 5.83 27.96
CA GLU A 213 28.76 4.66 28.44
C GLU A 213 28.19 3.34 27.90
N GLU A 214 26.87 3.25 27.65
CA GLU A 214 26.27 2.08 27.00
C GLU A 214 26.74 1.91 25.55
N PHE A 215 26.99 3.02 24.84
CA PHE A 215 27.57 2.99 23.49
C PHE A 215 29.05 2.57 23.50
N GLU A 216 29.83 3.05 24.47
CA GLU A 216 31.23 2.63 24.65
C GLU A 216 31.34 1.15 25.02
N LYS A 217 30.47 0.66 25.92
CA LYS A 217 30.33 -0.78 26.24
C LYS A 217 29.95 -1.62 25.02
N GLN A 218 29.09 -1.10 24.13
CA GLN A 218 28.73 -1.78 22.89
C GLN A 218 29.95 -1.93 21.96
N ILE A 219 30.75 -0.86 21.80
CA ILE A 219 32.01 -0.88 21.02
C ILE A 219 33.02 -1.89 21.63
N GLU A 220 33.17 -1.89 22.95
CA GLU A 220 34.05 -2.83 23.64
C GLU A 220 33.60 -4.28 23.46
N ASN A 221 32.30 -4.54 23.55
CA ASN A 221 31.72 -5.87 23.34
C ASN A 221 31.93 -6.37 21.91
N ASP A 222 31.82 -5.51 20.90
CA ASP A 222 32.07 -5.88 19.51
C ASP A 222 33.55 -6.21 19.27
N LYS A 223 34.46 -5.39 19.82
CA LYS A 223 35.92 -5.65 19.78
C LYS A 223 36.27 -6.97 20.48
N TYR A 224 35.69 -7.20 21.65
CA TYR A 224 35.90 -8.41 22.43
C TYR A 224 35.35 -9.65 21.70
N LYS A 225 34.18 -9.56 21.07
CA LYS A 225 33.59 -10.65 20.27
C LYS A 225 34.48 -11.01 19.08
N LYS A 226 35.09 -10.02 18.43
CA LYS A 226 36.06 -10.25 17.35
C LYS A 226 37.30 -10.99 17.84
N GLN A 227 37.89 -10.56 18.95
CA GLN A 227 39.04 -11.23 19.57
C GLN A 227 38.71 -12.67 19.98
N LEU A 228 37.53 -12.92 20.51
CA LEU A 228 37.06 -14.26 20.86
C LEU A 228 36.92 -15.15 19.63
N CYS A 229 36.38 -14.64 18.52
CA CYS A 229 36.31 -15.39 17.27
C CYS A 229 37.73 -15.75 16.79
N GLU A 230 38.67 -14.80 16.78
CA GLU A 230 40.06 -15.02 16.37
C GLU A 230 40.76 -16.07 17.25
N LYS A 231 40.65 -15.96 18.58
CA LYS A 231 41.24 -16.91 19.53
C LYS A 231 40.71 -18.34 19.35
N ASN A 232 39.45 -18.49 18.92
CA ASN A 232 38.81 -19.79 18.69
C ASN A 232 38.91 -20.27 17.23
N GLY A 233 39.67 -19.57 16.38
CA GLY A 233 39.86 -19.94 14.97
C GLY A 233 38.61 -19.78 14.10
N ILE A 234 37.70 -18.88 14.46
CA ILE A 234 36.46 -18.58 13.71
C ILE A 234 36.65 -17.31 12.90
N ILE A 235 36.37 -17.38 11.59
CA ILE A 235 36.41 -16.22 10.71
C ILE A 235 35.07 -15.46 10.81
N LEU A 236 35.10 -14.28 11.41
CA LEU A 236 33.94 -13.40 11.56
C LEU A 236 33.82 -12.41 10.38
N ILE A 237 32.68 -12.44 9.69
CA ILE A 237 32.33 -11.53 8.60
C ILE A 237 31.27 -10.52 9.05
N GLU A 238 31.63 -9.24 9.04
CA GLU A 238 30.74 -8.14 9.45
C GLU A 238 30.02 -7.55 8.23
N VAL A 239 28.68 -7.51 8.28
CA VAL A 239 27.83 -7.03 7.19
C VAL A 239 27.11 -5.76 7.62
N ASP A 240 27.36 -4.67 6.90
CA ASP A 240 26.77 -3.36 7.17
C ASP A 240 25.29 -3.32 6.77
N TYR A 241 24.43 -2.82 7.66
CA TYR A 241 23.00 -2.62 7.44
C TYR A 241 22.65 -1.72 6.25
N GLN A 242 23.58 -0.86 5.80
CA GLN A 242 23.38 0.04 4.65
C GLN A 242 23.51 -0.66 3.30
N VAL A 243 24.03 -1.90 3.26
CA VAL A 243 24.21 -2.63 2.01
C VAL A 243 22.84 -2.96 1.40
N GLU A 244 22.58 -2.43 0.21
CA GLU A 244 21.39 -2.77 -0.58
C GLU A 244 21.36 -4.27 -0.90
N PHE A 245 20.19 -4.92 -0.79
CA PHE A 245 20.05 -6.36 -1.05
C PHE A 245 20.54 -6.78 -2.46
N ALA A 246 20.38 -5.90 -3.47
CA ALA A 246 20.86 -6.18 -4.82
C ALA A 246 22.40 -6.27 -4.94
N LYS A 247 23.14 -5.68 -4.00
CA LYS A 247 24.61 -5.64 -3.94
C LYS A 247 25.18 -6.57 -2.87
N MET A 248 24.31 -7.23 -2.09
CA MET A 248 24.70 -7.97 -0.90
C MET A 248 25.48 -9.24 -1.21
N GLU A 249 25.17 -9.94 -2.31
CA GLU A 249 25.96 -11.08 -2.77
C GLU A 249 27.42 -10.68 -3.03
N GLU A 250 27.64 -9.65 -3.85
CA GLU A 250 28.96 -9.16 -4.21
C GLU A 250 29.74 -8.69 -2.98
N TYR A 251 29.06 -7.97 -2.07
CA TYR A 251 29.64 -7.53 -0.81
C TYR A 251 30.14 -8.69 0.05
N ILE A 252 29.31 -9.71 0.28
CA ILE A 252 29.66 -10.87 1.11
C ILE A 252 30.83 -11.63 0.46
N ARG A 253 30.77 -11.90 -0.85
CA ARG A 253 31.83 -12.60 -1.57
C ARG A 253 33.18 -11.88 -1.46
N ARG A 254 33.19 -10.57 -1.69
CA ARG A 254 34.40 -9.74 -1.53
C ARG A 254 34.96 -9.83 -0.11
N LYS A 255 34.10 -9.71 0.91
CA LYS A 255 34.52 -9.82 2.31
C LYS A 255 35.08 -11.19 2.67
N CYS A 256 34.54 -12.26 2.11
CA CYS A 256 35.08 -13.61 2.28
C CYS A 256 36.46 -13.75 1.64
N LEU A 257 36.67 -13.21 0.43
CA LEU A 257 37.96 -13.25 -0.26
C LEU A 257 39.04 -12.44 0.47
N GLU A 258 38.70 -11.24 0.98
CA GLU A 258 39.59 -10.41 1.81
C GLU A 258 40.09 -11.15 3.07
N ARG A 259 39.34 -12.15 3.55
CA ARG A 259 39.67 -12.97 4.72
C ARG A 259 40.24 -14.35 4.36
N GLY A 260 40.57 -14.60 3.09
CA GLY A 260 41.16 -15.86 2.63
C GLY A 260 40.19 -17.05 2.58
N ILE A 261 38.87 -16.83 2.57
CA ILE A 261 37.87 -17.92 2.49
C ILE A 261 37.72 -18.38 1.03
N ASN A 262 37.89 -19.69 0.80
CA ASN A 262 37.61 -20.31 -0.48
C ASN A 262 36.09 -20.42 -0.71
N LEU A 263 35.59 -19.75 -1.75
CA LEU A 263 34.17 -19.73 -2.10
C LEU A 263 33.82 -20.78 -3.16
N PRO A 264 32.64 -21.41 -3.09
CA PRO A 264 32.15 -22.27 -4.17
C PRO A 264 32.00 -21.49 -5.48
N LYS A 265 32.42 -22.08 -6.61
CA LYS A 265 32.14 -21.54 -7.95
C LYS A 265 30.62 -21.60 -8.20
N GLN A 266 30.02 -20.47 -8.57
CA GLN A 266 28.59 -20.36 -8.84
C GLN A 266 28.37 -19.92 -10.29
N SER A 267 27.45 -20.58 -10.99
CA SER A 267 27.18 -20.37 -12.43
C SER A 267 26.07 -19.35 -12.72
N LYS A 268 25.31 -18.90 -11.69
CA LYS A 268 24.23 -17.90 -11.83
C LYS A 268 24.24 -16.93 -10.64
N LYS A 269 23.86 -15.67 -10.90
CA LYS A 269 23.67 -14.62 -9.88
C LYS A 269 22.52 -15.02 -8.95
N ILE A 270 22.69 -14.79 -7.65
CA ILE A 270 21.66 -15.09 -6.66
C ILE A 270 20.55 -14.05 -6.77
N ASP A 271 19.34 -14.46 -7.15
CA ASP A 271 18.17 -13.60 -7.02
C ASP A 271 17.66 -13.66 -5.58
N TRP A 272 18.02 -12.64 -4.80
CA TRP A 272 17.63 -12.53 -3.40
C TRP A 272 16.12 -12.44 -3.19
N ARG A 273 15.35 -12.12 -4.24
CA ARG A 273 13.88 -12.18 -4.22
C ARG A 273 13.36 -13.61 -4.12
N GLU A 274 14.21 -14.58 -4.45
CA GLU A 274 13.86 -15.98 -4.31
C GLU A 274 14.00 -16.46 -2.87
N PHE A 275 14.74 -15.83 -1.93
CA PHE A 275 15.10 -16.36 -0.59
C PHE A 275 13.97 -16.86 0.34
N ASN A 276 14.20 -18.00 1.02
CA ASN A 276 13.18 -18.74 1.79
C ASN A 276 13.00 -18.20 3.21
N ILE A 277 12.21 -17.14 3.37
CA ILE A 277 11.82 -16.65 4.70
C ILE A 277 10.45 -17.26 5.03
N LYS A 278 10.44 -18.45 5.64
CA LYS A 278 9.22 -19.23 5.89
C LYS A 278 8.28 -18.56 6.92
N ILE A 279 6.98 -18.53 6.60
CA ILE A 279 5.87 -18.68 7.56
C ILE A 279 5.10 -19.95 7.12
N PRO A 280 5.41 -21.15 7.67
CA PRO A 280 5.04 -22.45 7.10
C PRO A 280 3.53 -22.70 6.90
N GLN A 281 2.68 -22.14 7.76
CA GLN A 281 1.25 -22.43 7.76
C GLN A 281 0.52 -21.83 6.55
N LYS A 282 0.95 -20.63 6.11
CA LYS A 282 0.28 -19.91 5.02
C LYS A 282 0.57 -20.49 3.64
N ILE A 283 1.77 -21.03 3.42
CA ILE A 283 2.11 -21.71 2.16
C ILE A 283 1.26 -22.97 1.98
N LYS A 284 1.07 -23.75 3.06
CA LYS A 284 0.29 -24.99 3.00
C LYS A 284 -1.17 -24.69 2.63
N GLU A 285 -1.79 -23.68 3.26
CA GLU A 285 -3.14 -23.22 2.90
C GLU A 285 -3.27 -22.85 1.42
N LEU A 286 -2.28 -22.14 0.86
CA LEU A 286 -2.29 -21.71 -0.54
C LEU A 286 -2.05 -22.87 -1.52
N GLN A 287 -1.22 -23.85 -1.13
CA GLN A 287 -1.04 -25.08 -1.90
C GLN A 287 -2.32 -25.92 -1.92
N ASP A 288 -2.99 -26.05 -0.78
CA ASP A 288 -4.25 -26.78 -0.68
C ASP A 288 -5.37 -26.06 -1.46
N LEU A 289 -5.39 -24.72 -1.42
CA LEU A 289 -6.28 -23.92 -2.25
C LEU A 289 -6.02 -24.10 -3.75
N ALA A 290 -4.74 -24.16 -4.16
CA ALA A 290 -4.38 -24.41 -5.56
C ALA A 290 -4.86 -25.81 -6.01
N LYS A 291 -4.63 -26.84 -5.17
CA LYS A 291 -5.09 -28.20 -5.44
C LYS A 291 -6.61 -28.28 -5.58
N LYS A 292 -7.36 -27.62 -4.67
CA LYS A 292 -8.83 -27.55 -4.71
C LYS A 292 -9.36 -26.90 -6.00
N ARG A 293 -8.55 -26.09 -6.69
CA ARG A 293 -8.90 -25.42 -7.95
C ARG A 293 -8.21 -26.05 -9.16
N GLU A 294 -7.86 -27.33 -9.07
CA GLU A 294 -7.24 -28.10 -10.15
C GLU A 294 -5.94 -27.46 -10.67
N GLY A 295 -5.12 -26.97 -9.75
CA GLY A 295 -3.84 -26.38 -10.06
C GLY A 295 -2.79 -26.64 -9.00
N LYS A 296 -1.67 -25.95 -9.13
CA LYS A 296 -0.52 -26.04 -8.23
C LYS A 296 -0.03 -24.64 -7.91
N LEU A 297 0.41 -24.45 -6.68
CA LEU A 297 1.24 -23.30 -6.34
C LEU A 297 2.69 -23.70 -6.64
N LEU A 298 3.29 -23.08 -7.66
CA LEU A 298 4.70 -23.34 -8.01
C LEU A 298 5.64 -22.55 -7.11
N SER A 299 5.20 -21.38 -6.63
CA SER A 299 5.94 -20.65 -5.61
C SER A 299 6.02 -21.46 -4.31
N ILE A 300 7.23 -21.85 -3.97
CA ILE A 300 7.55 -22.57 -2.73
C ILE A 300 7.69 -21.64 -1.50
N ARG A 301 7.49 -20.32 -1.66
CA ARG A 301 7.78 -19.27 -0.65
C ARG A 301 6.68 -18.18 -0.61
N PHE A 302 6.38 -17.64 0.58
CA PHE A 302 5.29 -16.66 0.83
C PHE A 302 5.84 -15.41 1.51
N PHE A 303 5.69 -14.24 0.86
CA PHE A 303 6.19 -12.96 1.35
C PHE A 303 5.08 -11.97 1.75
N GLY A 304 3.82 -12.40 1.67
CA GLY A 304 2.65 -11.61 2.02
C GLY A 304 1.46 -11.81 1.08
N GLU A 305 0.29 -11.33 1.50
CA GLU A 305 -1.00 -11.48 0.79
C GLU A 305 -1.06 -10.78 -0.57
N LEU A 306 -0.21 -9.79 -0.78
CA LEU A 306 -0.24 -8.87 -1.92
C LEU A 306 1.06 -8.97 -2.75
N VAL A 307 1.89 -9.97 -2.46
CA VAL A 307 3.05 -10.32 -3.30
C VAL A 307 2.61 -11.39 -4.30
N PRO A 308 2.77 -11.17 -5.61
CA PRO A 308 2.42 -12.17 -6.61
C PRO A 308 3.21 -13.46 -6.40
N LEU A 309 2.48 -14.58 -6.36
CA LEU A 309 3.04 -15.92 -6.41
C LEU A 309 2.81 -16.50 -7.80
N LEU A 310 3.64 -17.47 -8.18
CA LEU A 310 3.53 -18.23 -9.41
C LEU A 310 2.59 -19.41 -9.19
N TRP A 311 1.49 -19.41 -9.93
CA TRP A 311 0.46 -20.44 -9.92
C TRP A 311 0.47 -21.18 -11.24
N HIS A 312 -0.01 -22.41 -11.21
CA HIS A 312 -0.13 -23.29 -12.35
C HIS A 312 -1.54 -23.88 -12.40
N CYS A 313 -2.10 -23.94 -13.61
CA CYS A 313 -3.43 -24.48 -13.86
C CYS A 313 -3.25 -25.76 -14.65
N ASN A 314 -3.69 -26.89 -14.08
CA ASN A 314 -3.54 -28.18 -14.74
C ASN A 314 -4.43 -28.26 -15.99
N LYS A 315 -5.61 -27.63 -15.97
CA LYS A 315 -6.55 -27.63 -17.11
C LYS A 315 -5.95 -27.02 -18.39
N HIS A 316 -5.17 -25.95 -18.24
CA HIS A 316 -4.65 -25.18 -19.38
C HIS A 316 -3.14 -25.32 -19.56
N ASP A 317 -2.49 -26.14 -18.74
CA ASP A 317 -1.04 -26.23 -18.60
C ASP A 317 -0.39 -24.83 -18.63
N TYR A 318 -0.90 -23.95 -17.76
CA TYR A 318 -0.62 -22.52 -17.85
C TYR A 318 -0.13 -21.96 -16.51
N ASN A 319 1.00 -21.27 -16.57
CA ASN A 319 1.59 -20.57 -15.44
C ASN A 319 1.19 -19.10 -15.46
N TRP A 320 0.81 -18.55 -14.30
CA TRP A 320 0.56 -17.11 -14.17
C TRP A 320 0.92 -16.58 -12.79
N TRP A 321 1.21 -15.28 -12.75
CA TRP A 321 1.46 -14.56 -11.52
C TRP A 321 0.15 -13.98 -10.98
N ALA A 322 -0.14 -14.22 -9.70
CA ALA A 322 -1.26 -13.63 -9.00
C ALA A 322 -1.00 -13.57 -7.49
N THR A 323 -1.56 -12.58 -6.83
CA THR A 323 -1.41 -12.44 -5.38
C THR A 323 -2.30 -13.43 -4.63
N PRO A 324 -1.88 -13.91 -3.45
CA PRO A 324 -2.73 -14.74 -2.58
C PRO A 324 -4.10 -14.11 -2.26
N SER A 325 -4.17 -12.79 -2.12
CA SER A 325 -5.41 -12.05 -1.89
C SER A 325 -6.36 -12.09 -3.09
N GLU A 326 -5.84 -11.95 -4.32
CA GLU A 326 -6.64 -12.11 -5.53
C GLU A 326 -7.19 -13.52 -5.64
N ILE A 327 -6.36 -14.53 -5.36
CA ILE A 327 -6.75 -15.93 -5.44
C ILE A 327 -7.79 -16.30 -4.38
N ARG A 328 -7.60 -15.91 -3.12
CA ARG A 328 -8.57 -16.19 -2.05
C ARG A 328 -9.86 -15.41 -2.21
N GLY A 329 -9.76 -14.15 -2.62
CA GLY A 329 -10.90 -13.24 -2.66
C GLY A 329 -10.93 -12.24 -1.52
N LYS A 330 -11.90 -11.34 -1.60
CA LYS A 330 -12.16 -10.23 -0.67
C LYS A 330 -13.67 -10.17 -0.37
N PRO A 331 -14.16 -9.40 0.62
CA PRO A 331 -15.59 -9.37 0.96
C PRO A 331 -16.52 -9.11 -0.25
N SER A 332 -16.09 -8.29 -1.21
CA SER A 332 -16.84 -8.02 -2.44
C SER A 332 -16.72 -9.09 -3.54
N ARG A 333 -15.79 -10.05 -3.41
CA ARG A 333 -15.61 -11.21 -4.29
C ARG A 333 -15.04 -12.38 -3.45
N PRO A 334 -15.87 -13.09 -2.68
CA PRO A 334 -15.42 -14.04 -1.67
C PRO A 334 -14.73 -15.28 -2.24
N ASN A 335 -14.95 -15.57 -3.53
CA ASN A 335 -14.30 -16.69 -4.23
C ASN A 335 -13.05 -16.28 -5.02
N GLY A 336 -12.64 -15.02 -4.96
CA GLY A 336 -11.43 -14.53 -5.64
C GLY A 336 -11.44 -14.74 -7.15
N THR A 337 -10.26 -14.67 -7.74
CA THR A 337 -9.98 -14.99 -9.14
C THR A 337 -9.13 -16.26 -9.24
N TRP A 338 -9.10 -16.84 -10.44
CA TRP A 338 -8.28 -18.00 -10.75
C TRP A 338 -7.65 -17.82 -12.14
N CYS A 339 -7.11 -18.91 -12.70
CA CYS A 339 -6.53 -18.99 -14.03
C CYS A 339 -7.25 -18.07 -15.05
N PRO A 340 -6.53 -17.11 -15.67
CA PRO A 340 -7.09 -16.19 -16.66
C PRO A 340 -7.76 -16.89 -17.84
N LYS A 341 -7.20 -18.03 -18.30
CA LYS A 341 -7.78 -18.82 -19.39
C LYS A 341 -9.12 -19.46 -18.97
N CYS A 342 -9.20 -20.06 -17.78
CA CYS A 342 -10.47 -20.53 -17.20
C CYS A 342 -11.50 -19.40 -17.09
N GLY A 343 -11.07 -18.22 -16.65
CA GLY A 343 -11.93 -17.05 -16.52
C GLY A 343 -12.53 -16.62 -17.86
N LYS A 344 -11.71 -16.58 -18.92
CA LYS A 344 -12.14 -16.23 -20.28
C LYS A 344 -13.13 -17.24 -20.84
N GLU A 345 -12.87 -18.54 -20.69
CA GLU A 345 -13.81 -19.60 -21.10
C GLU A 345 -15.16 -19.49 -20.39
N ARG A 346 -15.15 -19.28 -19.07
CA ARG A 346 -16.38 -19.13 -18.29
C ARG A 346 -17.19 -17.91 -18.76
N PHE A 347 -16.51 -16.81 -19.08
CA PHE A 347 -17.17 -15.61 -19.60
C PHE A 347 -17.78 -15.85 -20.98
N ASN A 348 -17.06 -16.49 -21.89
CA ASN A 348 -17.57 -16.83 -23.23
C ASN A 348 -18.79 -17.75 -23.12
N ASN A 349 -18.73 -18.81 -22.31
CA ASN A 349 -19.85 -19.72 -22.09
C ASN A 349 -21.08 -19.00 -21.51
N PHE A 350 -20.89 -18.01 -20.64
CA PHE A 350 -21.98 -17.17 -20.13
C PHE A 350 -22.60 -16.32 -21.24
N LEU A 351 -21.78 -15.69 -22.09
CA LEU A 351 -22.26 -14.93 -23.24
C LEU A 351 -23.05 -15.80 -24.21
N ASP A 352 -22.58 -17.01 -24.50
CA ASP A 352 -23.24 -17.93 -25.43
C ASP A 352 -24.58 -18.42 -24.88
N LYS A 353 -24.66 -18.79 -23.60
CA LYS A 353 -25.94 -19.09 -22.94
C LYS A 353 -26.92 -17.93 -23.02
N ARG A 354 -26.45 -16.69 -22.80
CA ARG A 354 -27.26 -15.49 -22.87
C ARG A 354 -27.76 -15.20 -24.30
N ARG A 355 -26.89 -15.38 -25.30
CA ARG A 355 -27.24 -15.26 -26.73
C ARG A 355 -28.29 -16.29 -27.14
N ASN A 356 -28.11 -17.55 -26.76
CA ASN A 356 -29.06 -18.62 -27.05
C ASN A 356 -30.44 -18.32 -26.44
N LYS A 357 -30.49 -17.85 -25.19
CA LYS A 357 -31.74 -17.41 -24.56
C LYS A 357 -32.42 -16.27 -25.33
N TYR A 358 -31.65 -15.32 -25.85
CA TYR A 358 -32.24 -14.23 -26.65
C TYR A 358 -32.79 -14.68 -28.00
N LEU A 359 -32.11 -15.61 -28.66
CA LEU A 359 -32.58 -16.19 -29.92
C LEU A 359 -33.85 -17.03 -29.69
N GLU A 360 -33.85 -17.87 -28.65
CA GLU A 360 -34.99 -18.72 -28.31
C GLU A 360 -36.24 -17.92 -27.95
N ASN A 361 -36.09 -16.87 -27.13
CA ASN A 361 -37.19 -15.95 -26.86
C ASN A 361 -37.72 -15.27 -28.14
N THR A 362 -36.85 -14.97 -29.11
CA THR A 362 -37.29 -14.37 -30.36
C THR A 362 -38.02 -15.37 -31.25
N LYS A 363 -37.60 -16.64 -31.29
CA LYS A 363 -38.33 -17.73 -31.98
C LYS A 363 -39.76 -17.85 -31.47
N GLN A 364 -39.93 -17.92 -30.15
CA GLN A 364 -41.26 -17.99 -29.51
C GLN A 364 -42.15 -16.78 -29.83
N ILE A 365 -41.56 -15.60 -30.02
CA ILE A 365 -42.31 -14.39 -30.38
C ILE A 365 -42.79 -14.47 -31.83
N VAL A 366 -41.90 -14.82 -32.77
CA VAL A 366 -42.24 -14.84 -34.20
C VAL A 366 -43.16 -16.02 -34.57
N GLU A 367 -43.09 -17.12 -33.82
CA GLU A 367 -43.99 -18.28 -34.00
C GLU A 367 -45.47 -17.90 -33.85
N LYS A 368 -45.80 -16.93 -32.98
CA LYS A 368 -47.16 -16.40 -32.83
C LYS A 368 -47.72 -15.77 -34.11
N TYR A 369 -46.85 -15.40 -35.05
CA TYR A 369 -47.20 -14.82 -36.33
C TYR A 369 -47.05 -15.83 -37.49
N SER A 370 -46.94 -17.13 -37.20
CA SER A 370 -46.69 -18.19 -38.19
C SER A 370 -45.38 -17.99 -38.96
N ILE A 371 -44.34 -17.52 -38.27
CA ILE A 371 -43.02 -17.25 -38.84
C ILE A 371 -41.97 -18.03 -38.06
N THR A 372 -41.00 -18.62 -38.76
CA THR A 372 -39.89 -19.36 -38.17
C THR A 372 -38.55 -18.71 -38.52
N ILE A 373 -37.65 -18.63 -37.55
CA ILE A 373 -36.26 -18.19 -37.79
C ILE A 373 -35.43 -19.40 -38.23
N ILE A 374 -34.86 -19.34 -39.44
CA ILE A 374 -34.06 -20.42 -40.04
C ILE A 374 -32.54 -20.19 -39.93
N SER A 375 -32.10 -19.01 -39.46
CA SER A 375 -30.69 -18.75 -39.17
C SER A 375 -30.23 -19.47 -37.89
N ARG A 376 -29.07 -20.13 -37.95
CA ARG A 376 -28.51 -20.93 -36.84
C ARG A 376 -27.64 -20.12 -35.87
N ASP A 377 -27.06 -19.01 -36.31
CA ASP A 377 -26.11 -18.22 -35.53
C ASP A 377 -26.67 -16.86 -35.09
N TYR A 378 -26.54 -16.54 -33.80
CA TYR A 378 -26.89 -15.23 -33.25
C TYR A 378 -25.78 -14.69 -32.34
N LYS A 379 -25.06 -13.67 -32.79
CA LYS A 379 -23.89 -13.12 -32.06
C LYS A 379 -24.25 -11.87 -31.25
N ASN A 380 -25.07 -10.98 -31.80
CA ASN A 380 -25.47 -9.70 -31.20
C ASN A 380 -26.72 -9.11 -31.90
N LYS A 381 -27.18 -7.94 -31.45
CA LYS A 381 -28.36 -7.24 -32.01
C LYS A 381 -28.26 -6.88 -33.50
N MET A 382 -27.05 -6.81 -34.04
CA MET A 382 -26.75 -6.54 -35.46
C MET A 382 -26.61 -7.85 -36.26
N THR A 383 -26.78 -9.03 -35.65
CA THR A 383 -26.75 -10.28 -36.41
C THR A 383 -28.05 -10.39 -37.22
N PRO A 384 -27.97 -10.46 -38.56
CA PRO A 384 -29.15 -10.63 -39.39
C PRO A 384 -29.78 -12.00 -39.12
N LEU A 385 -31.09 -12.01 -38.88
CA LEU A 385 -31.87 -13.23 -38.72
C LEU A 385 -32.63 -13.49 -40.01
N LYS A 386 -32.53 -14.71 -40.52
CA LYS A 386 -33.30 -15.14 -41.69
C LYS A 386 -34.61 -15.73 -41.20
N LEU A 387 -35.72 -15.16 -41.64
CA LEU A 387 -37.09 -15.56 -41.28
C LEU A 387 -37.76 -16.24 -42.47
N LYS A 388 -38.66 -17.18 -42.19
CA LYS A 388 -39.50 -17.86 -43.18
C LYS A 388 -40.94 -17.83 -42.70
N CYS A 389 -41.85 -17.39 -43.55
CA CYS A 389 -43.28 -17.50 -43.30
C CYS A 389 -43.73 -18.95 -43.52
N ASN A 390 -44.43 -19.52 -42.56
CA ASN A 390 -44.90 -20.91 -42.63
C ASN A 390 -46.09 -21.08 -43.57
N SER A 391 -46.83 -20.00 -43.87
CA SER A 391 -48.04 -20.05 -44.71
C SER A 391 -47.72 -19.94 -46.21
N CYS A 392 -46.85 -19.01 -46.62
CA CYS A 392 -46.51 -18.80 -48.05
C CYS A 392 -45.08 -19.20 -48.42
N GLY A 393 -44.25 -19.59 -47.44
CA GLY A 393 -42.85 -19.96 -47.66
C GLY A 393 -41.90 -18.78 -47.91
N ASN A 394 -42.39 -17.53 -47.96
CA ASN A 394 -41.56 -16.35 -48.21
C ASN A 394 -40.46 -16.19 -47.15
N GLU A 395 -39.26 -15.83 -47.60
CA GLU A 395 -38.09 -15.66 -46.75
C GLU A 395 -37.59 -14.21 -46.81
N TRP A 396 -37.24 -13.65 -45.65
CA TRP A 396 -36.62 -12.32 -45.59
C TRP A 396 -35.62 -12.24 -44.45
N ILE A 397 -34.85 -11.16 -44.45
CA ILE A 397 -33.87 -10.87 -43.41
C ILE A 397 -34.40 -9.73 -42.55
N ASP A 398 -34.29 -9.88 -41.24
CA ASP A 398 -34.55 -8.79 -40.31
C ASP A 398 -33.60 -8.87 -39.10
N PHE A 399 -33.54 -7.81 -38.31
CA PHE A 399 -32.73 -7.77 -37.10
C PHE A 399 -33.62 -7.94 -35.88
N ARG A 400 -33.09 -8.60 -34.83
CA ARG A 400 -33.84 -8.84 -33.60
C ARG A 400 -34.44 -7.56 -33.00
N ALA A 401 -33.72 -6.43 -33.05
CA ALA A 401 -34.21 -5.16 -32.54
C ALA A 401 -35.46 -4.68 -33.31
N ASN A 402 -35.40 -4.73 -34.64
CA ASN A 402 -36.49 -4.34 -35.54
C ASN A 402 -37.70 -5.27 -35.40
N ILE A 403 -37.47 -6.59 -35.30
CA ILE A 403 -38.53 -7.58 -35.05
C ILE A 403 -39.30 -7.19 -33.78
N LEU A 404 -38.59 -6.94 -32.68
CA LEU A 404 -39.23 -6.57 -31.42
C LEU A 404 -39.95 -5.22 -31.48
N GLU A 405 -39.42 -4.25 -32.21
CA GLU A 405 -40.07 -2.96 -32.42
C GLU A 405 -41.35 -3.08 -33.23
N LYS A 406 -41.32 -3.86 -34.32
CA LYS A 406 -42.51 -4.15 -35.15
C LYS A 406 -43.56 -4.92 -34.35
N VAL A 407 -43.17 -5.89 -33.52
CA VAL A 407 -44.10 -6.61 -32.63
C VAL A 407 -44.75 -5.65 -31.63
N LYS A 408 -43.98 -4.73 -31.04
CA LYS A 408 -44.54 -3.71 -30.12
C LYS A 408 -45.51 -2.76 -30.79
N ARG A 409 -45.29 -2.44 -32.07
CA ARG A 409 -46.17 -1.60 -32.88
C ARG A 409 -47.29 -2.38 -33.58
N ASP A 410 -47.37 -3.69 -33.33
CA ASP A 410 -48.30 -4.60 -33.99
C ASP A 410 -48.23 -4.59 -35.55
N THR A 411 -47.05 -4.30 -36.08
CA THR A 411 -46.79 -4.27 -37.54
C THR A 411 -45.94 -5.45 -38.02
N PHE A 412 -45.59 -6.39 -37.13
CA PHE A 412 -44.76 -7.54 -37.49
C PHE A 412 -45.59 -8.63 -38.18
N ARG A 413 -45.40 -8.80 -39.50
CA ARG A 413 -46.13 -9.77 -40.33
C ARG A 413 -45.38 -10.14 -41.61
N CYS A 414 -45.79 -11.22 -42.26
CA CYS A 414 -45.31 -11.54 -43.60
C CYS A 414 -46.05 -10.66 -44.64
N LEU A 415 -45.31 -9.85 -45.39
CA LEU A 415 -45.88 -8.94 -46.39
C LEU A 415 -46.54 -9.66 -47.57
N ASN A 416 -46.14 -10.90 -47.88
CA ASN A 416 -46.77 -11.69 -48.95
C ASN A 416 -48.14 -12.26 -48.52
N CYS A 417 -48.32 -12.57 -47.24
CA CYS A 417 -49.60 -13.10 -46.72
C CYS A 417 -50.57 -12.00 -46.33
N ASN A 418 -50.06 -10.86 -45.85
CA ASN A 418 -50.88 -9.74 -45.44
C ASN A 418 -50.25 -8.41 -45.90
N PRO A 419 -50.37 -8.09 -47.20
CA PRO A 419 -49.90 -6.84 -47.78
C PRO A 419 -50.85 -5.69 -47.41
N GLU A 420 -50.82 -5.21 -46.17
CA GLU A 420 -51.57 -3.98 -45.85
C GLU A 420 -50.76 -2.72 -46.15
N LYS A 421 -51.40 -1.88 -46.99
CA LYS A 421 -51.00 -0.60 -47.59
C LYS A 421 -49.82 0.09 -46.93
N ILE A 422 -48.81 0.34 -47.76
CA ILE A 422 -47.84 1.43 -47.58
C ILE A 422 -48.65 2.67 -47.19
N VAL A 423 -48.54 3.12 -45.95
CA VAL A 423 -48.91 4.50 -45.63
C VAL A 423 -47.87 5.34 -46.32
N GLU A 424 -48.23 5.85 -47.51
CA GLU A 424 -47.53 6.95 -48.14
C GLU A 424 -47.57 8.12 -47.15
N ASN A 425 -46.45 8.37 -46.46
CA ASN A 425 -46.23 9.66 -45.85
C ASN A 425 -45.91 10.65 -46.99
N GLY A 426 -46.95 11.22 -47.58
CA GLY A 426 -46.86 12.43 -48.37
C GLY A 426 -46.90 13.68 -47.48
N GLY A 427 -46.09 14.68 -47.80
CA GLY A 427 -46.13 16.03 -47.22
C GLY A 427 -44.90 16.41 -46.43
#